data_AF-A0A1H0TJB3-F1
#
_entry.id   AF-A0A1H0TJB3-F1
#
_cell.length_a   1.000
_cell.length_b   1.000
_cell.length_c   1.000
_cell.angle_alpha   90.00
_cell.angle_beta   90.00
_cell.angle_gamma   90.00
#
_symmetry.space_group_name_H-M   'P 1'
#
loop_
_entity.id
_entity.type
_entity.pdbx_description
1 polymer ?
#
loop_
_entity_poly.entity_id
_entity_poly.type
_entity_poly.pdbx_seq_one_letter_code
_entity_poly.pdbx_strand_id
1 'polypeptide(L)' 'MKKNKGNEEMPDFQQLSDRIIANPSPEPSIVIKTNLDPKGPTDENPYFVEGKSDEDKFSSYFSDKQ' A
#
# COMPACT_ATOMS: atom_id res chain seq x y z
N MET A 1 38.75 -8.77 -0.02
CA MET A 1 37.90 -7.56 -0.18
C MET A 1 36.94 -7.82 -1.33
N LYS A 2 35.63 -7.97 -1.07
CA LYS A 2 34.64 -8.23 -2.13
C LYS A 2 34.29 -6.91 -2.80
N LYS A 3 34.61 -6.79 -4.08
CA LYS A 3 34.29 -5.64 -4.93
C LYS A 3 32.85 -5.81 -5.41
N ASN A 4 31.92 -5.03 -4.87
CA ASN A 4 30.53 -5.04 -5.32
C ASN A 4 30.49 -4.44 -6.74
N LYS A 5 30.14 -5.24 -7.75
CA LYS A 5 29.91 -4.79 -9.14
C LYS A 5 28.50 -4.21 -9.28
N GLY A 6 28.16 -3.19 -8.49
CA GLY A 6 26.88 -2.48 -8.54
C GLY A 6 27.08 -0.99 -8.82
N ASN A 7 26.07 -0.32 -9.38
CA ASN A 7 26.11 1.14 -9.60
C ASN A 7 26.33 1.85 -8.25
N GLU A 8 27.41 2.63 -8.13
CA GLU A 8 27.79 3.34 -6.89
C GLU A 8 26.77 4.41 -6.49
N GLU A 9 25.90 4.82 -7.42
CA GLU A 9 24.85 5.82 -7.19
C GLU A 9 23.49 5.22 -6.79
N MET A 10 23.39 3.89 -6.64
CA MET A 10 22.13 3.25 -6.25
C MET A 10 21.85 3.46 -4.75
N PRO A 11 20.66 3.95 -4.35
CA PRO A 11 20.29 4.07 -2.94
C PRO A 11 20.29 2.70 -2.24
N ASP A 12 20.60 2.67 -0.95
CA ASP A 12 20.53 1.44 -0.15
C ASP A 12 19.12 1.10 0.33
N PHE A 13 18.17 2.02 0.12
CA PHE A 13 16.75 1.95 0.49
C PHE A 13 16.50 1.72 1.99
N GLN A 14 17.45 2.11 2.84
CA GLN A 14 17.30 1.99 4.29
C GLN A 14 16.46 3.12 4.88
N GLN A 15 16.37 4.27 4.20
CA GLN A 15 15.62 5.44 4.65
C GLN A 15 14.44 5.72 3.73
N LEU A 16 13.39 6.36 4.27
CA LEU A 16 12.19 6.71 3.50
C LEU A 16 12.53 7.68 2.35
N SER A 17 13.48 8.58 2.57
CA SER A 17 13.98 9.56 1.60
C SER A 17 14.68 8.94 0.40
N ASP A 18 15.10 7.67 0.49
CA ASP A 18 15.72 6.94 -0.62
C ASP A 18 14.68 6.50 -1.65
N ARG A 19 13.38 6.61 -1.30
CA ARG A 19 12.26 6.30 -2.18
C ARG A 19 11.77 7.58 -2.86
N ILE A 20 11.45 7.48 -4.14
CA ILE A 20 10.70 8.52 -4.83
C ILE A 20 9.27 8.49 -4.30
N ILE A 21 8.89 9.52 -3.53
CA ILE A 21 7.53 9.72 -3.03
C ILE A 21 6.96 10.93 -3.76
N ALA A 22 6.07 10.70 -4.72
CA ALA A 22 5.35 11.77 -5.38
C ALA A 22 4.21 12.24 -4.47
N ASN A 23 4.04 13.56 -4.33
CA ASN A 23 2.86 14.12 -3.69
C ASN A 23 1.61 13.81 -4.54
N PRO A 24 0.44 13.59 -3.91
CA PRO A 24 -0.80 13.41 -4.65
C PRO A 24 -1.10 14.63 -5.51
N SER A 25 -1.66 14.40 -6.71
CA SER A 25 -2.11 15.49 -7.57
C SER A 25 -3.25 16.27 -6.91
N PRO A 26 -3.26 17.61 -6.97
CA PRO A 26 -4.40 18.41 -6.52
C PRO A 26 -5.62 18.31 -7.48
N GLU A 27 -5.44 17.69 -8.65
CA GLU A 27 -6.49 17.54 -9.66
C GLU A 27 -7.46 16.40 -9.34
N PRO A 28 -8.73 16.49 -9.80
CA PRO A 28 -9.70 15.43 -9.60
C PRO A 28 -9.28 14.12 -10.28
N SER A 29 -9.39 13.01 -9.56
CA SER A 29 -9.13 11.67 -10.07
C SER A 29 -10.43 10.96 -10.42
N ILE A 30 -10.51 10.39 -11.63
CA ILE A 30 -11.64 9.55 -12.03
C ILE A 30 -11.35 8.11 -11.58
N VAL A 31 -12.14 7.61 -10.62
CA VAL A 31 -12.04 6.22 -10.13
C VAL A 31 -13.25 5.44 -10.63
N ILE A 32 -13.02 4.47 -11.52
CA ILE A 32 -14.06 3.59 -12.07
C ILE A 32 -13.96 2.23 -11.37
N LYS A 33 -14.93 1.92 -10.51
CA LYS A 33 -15.02 0.60 -9.87
C LYS A 33 -15.76 -0.38 -10.77
N THR A 34 -15.27 -1.61 -10.83
CA THR A 34 -15.87 -2.71 -11.60
C THR A 34 -16.64 -3.66 -10.68
N ASN A 35 -17.42 -4.56 -11.26
CA ASN A 35 -18.07 -5.65 -10.53
C ASN A 35 -17.09 -6.73 -10.04
N LEU A 36 -15.84 -6.69 -10.48
CA LEU A 36 -14.77 -7.60 -10.05
C LEU A 36 -13.99 -7.05 -8.86
N ASP A 37 -14.18 -5.77 -8.51
CA ASP A 37 -13.48 -5.19 -7.37
C ASP A 37 -14.10 -5.68 -6.05
N PRO A 38 -13.28 -5.97 -5.03
CA PRO A 38 -13.76 -6.32 -3.69
C PRO A 38 -14.72 -5.25 -3.15
N LYS A 39 -15.82 -5.67 -2.50
CA LYS A 39 -16.83 -4.73 -2.00
C LYS A 39 -16.40 -4.07 -0.72
N GLY A 40 -15.58 -4.76 0.07
CA GLY A 40 -15.06 -4.27 1.33
C GLY A 40 -13.63 -4.70 1.62
N PRO A 41 -13.03 -4.14 2.68
CA PRO A 41 -11.66 -4.43 3.06
C PRO A 41 -11.45 -5.86 3.54
N THR A 42 -12.50 -6.56 3.96
CA THR A 42 -12.46 -7.96 4.41
C THR A 42 -12.58 -8.96 3.24
N ASP A 43 -13.11 -8.52 2.09
CA ASP A 43 -13.29 -9.36 0.91
C ASP A 43 -11.94 -9.61 0.23
N GLU A 44 -11.59 -10.88 0.03
CA GLU A 44 -10.37 -11.32 -0.67
C GLU A 44 -9.06 -10.73 -0.11
N ASN A 45 -9.07 -10.24 1.14
CA ASN A 45 -7.91 -9.63 1.75
C ASN A 45 -7.03 -10.70 2.44
N PRO A 46 -5.77 -10.90 2.02
CA PRO A 46 -4.91 -11.93 2.58
C PRO A 46 -4.55 -11.70 4.06
N TYR A 47 -4.79 -10.50 4.58
CA TYR A 47 -4.54 -10.14 5.98
C TYR A 47 -5.79 -10.23 6.86
N PHE A 48 -6.97 -10.47 6.29
CA PHE A 48 -8.19 -10.73 7.05
C PHE A 48 -8.39 -12.24 7.20
N VAL A 49 -8.52 -12.70 8.45
CA VAL A 49 -8.85 -14.10 8.74
C VAL A 49 -10.11 -14.12 9.58
N GLU A 50 -11.19 -14.65 9.01
CA GLU A 50 -12.49 -14.76 9.67
C GLU A 50 -12.35 -15.48 11.03
N GLY A 51 -12.91 -14.88 12.08
CA GLY A 51 -12.84 -15.40 13.45
C GLY A 51 -11.50 -15.25 14.18
N LYS A 52 -10.46 -14.71 13.53
CA LYS A 52 -9.17 -14.37 14.18
C LYS A 52 -8.84 -12.89 14.14
N SER A 53 -9.17 -12.22 13.04
CA SER A 53 -9.00 -10.79 12.90
C SER A 53 -10.14 -10.07 13.62
N ASP A 54 -9.82 -8.98 14.32
CA ASP A 54 -10.79 -8.05 14.88
C ASP A 54 -11.41 -7.24 13.73
N GLU A 55 -12.66 -7.54 13.39
CA GLU A 55 -13.35 -6.99 12.22
C GLU A 55 -13.54 -5.48 12.30
N ASP A 56 -13.87 -4.95 13.49
CA ASP A 56 -14.10 -3.51 13.68
C ASP A 56 -12.79 -2.74 13.55
N LYS A 57 -11.72 -3.24 14.18
CA LYS A 57 -10.40 -2.62 14.11
C LYS A 57 -9.79 -2.73 12.71
N PHE A 58 -10.00 -3.86 12.05
CA PHE A 58 -9.49 -4.09 10.70
C PHE A 58 -10.23 -3.20 9.70
N SER A 59 -11.56 -3.22 9.71
CA SER A 59 -12.38 -2.41 8.82
C SER A 59 -12.12 -0.92 9.04
N SER A 60 -11.96 -0.45 10.28
CA SER A 60 -11.64 0.97 10.54
C SER A 60 -10.25 1.39 10.08
N TYR A 61 -9.27 0.49 10.03
CA TYR A 61 -7.94 0.80 9.49
C TYR A 61 -7.95 0.98 7.97
N PHE A 62 -8.71 0.15 7.25
CA PHE A 62 -8.79 0.19 5.79
C PHE A 62 -9.94 1.06 5.26
N SER A 63 -10.90 1.42 6.12
CA SER A 63 -11.95 2.38 5.81
C SER A 63 -11.45 3.77 6.16
N ASP A 64 -10.73 4.38 5.23
CA ASP A 64 -10.45 5.81 5.32
C ASP A 64 -11.79 6.56 5.37
N LYS A 65 -11.97 7.41 6.39
CA LYS A 65 -12.94 8.51 6.30
C LYS A 65 -12.47 9.40 5.14
N GLN A 66 -13.08 9.23 3.97
CA GLN A 66 -12.97 10.19 2.89
C GLN A 66 -13.46 11.57 3.34
#